data_AF-A0A2A3JZ69-F1
#
_entry.id   AF-A0A2A3JZ69-F1
#
_cell.length_a   1.000
_cell.length_b   1.000
_cell.length_c   1.000
_cell.angle_alpha   90.00
_cell.angle_beta   90.00
_cell.angle_gamma   90.00
#
_symmetry.space_group_name_H-M   'P 1'
#
loop_
_entity.id
_entity.type
_entity.pdbx_description
1 polymer ?
#
loop_
_entity_poly.entity_id
_entity_poly.type
_entity_poly.pdbx_seq_one_letter_code
_entity_poly.pdbx_strand_id
1 'polypeptide(L)'
;MQAGEAELALEAYTRAAGRDGLTGEVLSSLGSANLALGRLGQAETLLRRAVEVEPTWPEAWNNLGVVLMERGQTSEAAEIFRRAYALDNGESDAIRDNLRLALAKRDDTGYDPAQNQDYRLVRRGSGSFLIRREG
;
A
#
# COMPACT_ATOMS: atom_id res chain seq x y z
N MET A 1 -18.78 1.94 20.43
CA MET A 1 -18.13 3.28 20.42
C MET A 1 -17.42 3.53 19.09
N GLN A 2 -16.54 2.63 18.63
CA GLN A 2 -15.78 2.78 17.38
C GLN A 2 -16.61 3.02 16.09
N ALA A 3 -17.75 2.34 15.92
CA ALA A 3 -18.62 2.58 14.75
C ALA A 3 -19.19 4.01 14.72
N GLY A 4 -19.56 4.57 15.89
CA GLY A 4 -20.08 5.94 15.96
C GLY A 4 -19.01 6.99 15.67
N GLU A 5 -17.75 6.75 16.09
CA GLU A 5 -16.63 7.63 15.74
C GLU A 5 -16.33 7.61 14.24
N ALA A 6 -16.41 6.43 13.62
CA ALA A 6 -16.20 6.28 12.18
C ALA A 6 -17.34 6.93 11.35
N GLU A 7 -18.58 6.90 11.83
CA GLU A 7 -19.71 7.62 11.20
C GLU A 7 -19.52 9.14 11.28
N LEU A 8 -19.12 9.66 12.45
CA LEU A 8 -18.82 11.09 12.62
C LEU A 8 -17.65 11.53 11.74
N ALA A 9 -16.60 10.71 11.64
CA ALA A 9 -15.46 10.97 10.76
C ALA A 9 -15.90 11.01 9.29
N LEU A 10 -16.72 10.05 8.85
CA LEU A 10 -17.26 10.02 7.49
C LEU A 10 -18.05 11.29 7.17
N GLU A 11 -18.89 11.75 8.10
CA GLU A 11 -19.66 12.99 7.92
C GLU A 11 -18.74 14.22 7.84
N ALA A 12 -17.72 14.31 8.71
CA ALA A 12 -16.76 15.39 8.70
C ALA A 12 -15.96 15.47 7.39
N TYR A 13 -15.44 14.34 6.92
CA TYR A 13 -14.70 14.28 5.65
C TYR A 13 -15.60 14.52 4.44
N THR A 14 -16.89 14.15 4.49
CA THR A 14 -17.85 14.49 3.44
C THR A 14 -18.09 15.99 3.35
N ARG A 15 -18.14 16.68 4.51
CA ARG A 15 -18.20 18.15 4.52
C ARG A 15 -16.91 18.78 4.01
N ALA A 16 -15.74 18.22 4.35
CA ALA A 16 -14.46 18.68 3.80
C ALA A 16 -14.42 18.53 2.27
N ALA A 17 -14.88 17.39 1.74
CA ALA A 17 -15.02 17.19 0.29
C ALA A 17 -15.85 18.26 -0.40
N GLY A 18 -16.93 18.72 0.24
CA GLY A 18 -17.77 19.81 -0.30
C GLY A 18 -17.11 21.19 -0.27
N ARG A 19 -16.14 21.42 0.62
CA ARG A 19 -15.45 22.72 0.78
C ARG A 19 -14.16 22.77 -0.05
N ASP A 20 -13.36 21.72 0.05
CA ASP A 20 -11.98 21.67 -0.43
C ASP A 20 -11.82 20.81 -1.69
N GLY A 21 -12.88 20.09 -2.05
CA GLY A 21 -12.89 19.15 -3.17
C GLY A 21 -12.39 17.75 -2.81
N LEU A 22 -12.38 16.86 -3.80
CA LEU A 22 -11.91 15.48 -3.63
C LEU A 22 -10.40 15.39 -3.86
N THR A 23 -9.64 15.95 -2.92
CA THR A 23 -8.17 15.81 -2.87
C THR A 23 -7.76 14.38 -2.50
N GLY A 24 -6.49 14.03 -2.70
CA GLY A 24 -5.93 12.74 -2.28
C GLY A 24 -6.21 12.49 -0.79
N GLU A 25 -5.92 13.48 0.05
CA GLU A 25 -6.17 13.47 1.50
C GLU A 25 -7.62 13.20 1.87
N VAL A 26 -8.55 13.93 1.27
CA VAL A 26 -9.99 13.78 1.56
C VAL A 26 -10.47 12.40 1.10
N LEU A 27 -10.06 11.93 -0.07
CA LEU A 27 -10.41 10.60 -0.58
C LEU A 27 -9.87 9.48 0.31
N SER A 28 -8.62 9.59 0.76
CA SER A 28 -8.01 8.62 1.68
C SER A 28 -8.70 8.62 3.05
N SER A 29 -9.02 9.80 3.57
CA SER A 29 -9.76 9.98 4.83
C SER A 29 -11.16 9.36 4.77
N LEU A 30 -11.91 9.60 3.68
CA LEU A 30 -13.19 8.95 3.42
C LEU A 30 -13.04 7.43 3.28
N GLY A 31 -11.98 6.97 2.60
CA GLY A 31 -11.67 5.56 2.46
C GLY A 31 -11.41 4.87 3.80
N SER A 32 -10.61 5.49 4.66
CA SER A 32 -10.29 5.00 6.01
C SER A 32 -11.54 4.94 6.90
N ALA A 33 -12.41 5.95 6.85
CA ALA A 33 -13.68 5.93 7.57
C ALA A 33 -14.59 4.78 7.09
N ASN A 34 -14.66 4.53 5.78
CA ASN A 34 -15.43 3.40 5.24
C ASN A 34 -14.82 2.03 5.62
N LEU A 35 -13.49 1.93 5.67
CA LEU A 35 -12.81 0.73 6.17
C LEU A 35 -13.19 0.46 7.64
N ALA A 36 -13.14 1.48 8.50
CA ALA A 36 -13.53 1.35 9.91
C ALA A 36 -15.00 0.93 10.10
N LEU A 37 -15.86 1.24 9.11
CA LEU A 37 -17.27 0.80 9.07
C LEU A 37 -17.46 -0.58 8.42
N GLY A 38 -16.39 -1.27 8.01
CA GLY A 38 -16.46 -2.55 7.30
C GLY A 38 -16.96 -2.44 5.86
N ARG A 39 -17.07 -1.23 5.31
CA ARG A 39 -17.57 -0.97 3.95
C ARG A 39 -16.44 -1.09 2.92
N LEU A 40 -15.86 -2.29 2.85
CA LEU A 40 -14.60 -2.54 2.15
C LEU A 40 -14.62 -2.14 0.66
N GLY A 41 -15.73 -2.35 -0.05
CA GLY A 41 -15.83 -1.97 -1.47
C GLY A 41 -15.83 -0.45 -1.72
N GLN A 42 -16.48 0.31 -0.82
CA GLN A 42 -16.48 1.77 -0.88
C GLN A 42 -15.10 2.32 -0.51
N ALA A 43 -14.48 1.75 0.53
CA ALA A 43 -13.12 2.09 0.94
C ALA A 43 -12.13 1.88 -0.21
N GLU A 44 -12.16 0.71 -0.87
CA GLU A 44 -11.29 0.40 -2.00
C GLU A 44 -11.46 1.40 -3.16
N THR A 45 -12.71 1.67 -3.55
CA THR A 45 -13.00 2.61 -4.66
C THR A 45 -12.43 4.00 -4.38
N LEU A 46 -12.62 4.51 -3.15
CA LEU A 46 -12.12 5.81 -2.74
C LEU A 46 -10.59 5.85 -2.70
N LEU A 47 -9.96 4.81 -2.18
CA LEU A 47 -8.50 4.73 -2.04
C LEU A 47 -7.79 4.53 -3.36
N ARG A 48 -8.37 3.79 -4.31
CA ARG A 48 -7.86 3.72 -5.69
C ARG A 48 -7.89 5.10 -6.36
N ARG A 49 -8.97 5.86 -6.18
CA ARG A 49 -9.03 7.24 -6.66
C ARG A 49 -8.02 8.15 -5.93
N ALA A 50 -7.80 7.95 -4.63
CA ALA A 50 -6.83 8.73 -3.85
C ALA A 50 -5.41 8.60 -4.43
N VAL A 51 -4.98 7.38 -4.75
CA VAL A 51 -3.66 7.13 -5.35
C VAL A 51 -3.55 7.58 -6.81
N GLU A 52 -4.67 7.72 -7.52
CA GLU A 52 -4.69 8.35 -8.86
C GLU A 52 -4.54 9.87 -8.77
N VAL A 53 -5.21 10.50 -7.80
CA VAL A 53 -5.15 11.95 -7.58
C VAL A 53 -3.78 12.36 -7.05
N GLU A 54 -3.21 11.57 -6.13
CA GLU A 54 -1.92 11.86 -5.51
C GLU A 54 -1.02 10.61 -5.46
N PRO A 55 -0.37 10.27 -6.59
CA PRO A 55 0.36 9.01 -6.73
C PRO A 55 1.64 8.91 -5.91
N THR A 56 2.12 10.03 -5.36
CA THR A 56 3.34 10.10 -4.56
C THR A 56 3.08 10.11 -3.06
N TRP A 57 1.83 9.95 -2.61
CA TRP A 57 1.49 10.02 -1.18
C TRP A 57 1.44 8.61 -0.55
N PRO A 58 2.42 8.23 0.30
CA PRO A 58 2.55 6.86 0.80
C PRO A 58 1.34 6.35 1.58
N GLU A 59 0.71 7.21 2.37
CA GLU A 59 -0.39 6.86 3.28
C GLU A 59 -1.63 6.39 2.52
N ALA A 60 -1.94 6.97 1.35
CA ALA A 60 -3.03 6.52 0.50
C ALA A 60 -2.79 5.09 -0.03
N TRP A 61 -1.55 4.80 -0.45
CA TRP A 61 -1.16 3.45 -0.87
C TRP A 61 -1.21 2.47 0.30
N ASN A 62 -0.74 2.86 1.49
CA ASN A 62 -0.82 2.02 2.68
C ASN A 62 -2.28 1.67 3.03
N ASN A 63 -3.17 2.66 3.05
CA ASN A 63 -4.59 2.43 3.34
C ASN A 63 -5.25 1.53 2.30
N LEU A 64 -4.92 1.69 1.00
CA LEU A 64 -5.40 0.78 -0.05
C LEU A 64 -4.94 -0.65 0.19
N GLY A 65 -3.67 -0.84 0.54
CA GLY A 65 -3.11 -2.15 0.87
C GLY A 65 -3.84 -2.82 2.04
N VAL A 66 -4.18 -2.06 3.09
CA VAL A 66 -4.95 -2.58 4.24
C VAL A 66 -6.33 -3.06 3.80
N VAL A 67 -7.04 -2.28 2.98
CA VAL A 67 -8.35 -2.69 2.46
C VAL A 67 -8.24 -3.98 1.64
N LEU A 68 -7.21 -4.11 0.81
CA LEU A 68 -6.99 -5.32 0.00
C LEU A 68 -6.65 -6.54 0.87
N MET A 69 -5.93 -6.36 1.98
CA MET A 69 -5.69 -7.41 2.97
C MET A 69 -6.99 -7.90 3.62
N GLU A 70 -7.86 -6.97 4.05
CA GLU A 70 -9.17 -7.30 4.63
C GLU A 70 -10.09 -8.01 3.62
N ARG A 71 -9.91 -7.75 2.33
CA ARG A 71 -10.64 -8.42 1.24
C ARG A 71 -10.01 -9.76 0.82
N GLY A 72 -8.89 -10.15 1.41
CA GLY A 72 -8.16 -11.38 1.07
C GLY A 72 -7.37 -11.31 -0.24
N GLN A 73 -7.23 -10.12 -0.85
CA GLN A 73 -6.44 -9.88 -2.07
C GLN A 73 -4.95 -9.71 -1.72
N THR A 74 -4.37 -10.69 -1.03
CA THR A 74 -3.03 -10.62 -0.41
C THR A 74 -1.90 -10.36 -1.42
N SER A 75 -1.97 -10.96 -2.61
CA SER A 75 -0.98 -10.74 -3.68
C SER A 75 -0.96 -9.29 -4.17
N GLU A 76 -2.12 -8.69 -4.40
CA GLU A 76 -2.21 -7.28 -4.83
C GLU A 76 -1.81 -6.35 -3.69
N ALA A 77 -2.25 -6.63 -2.46
CA ALA A 77 -1.88 -5.86 -1.28
C ALA A 77 -0.35 -5.78 -1.10
N ALA A 78 0.37 -6.88 -1.32
CA ALA A 78 1.83 -6.89 -1.24
C ALA A 78 2.50 -5.94 -2.25
N GLU A 79 2.01 -5.87 -3.49
CA GLU A 79 2.52 -4.93 -4.50
C GLU A 79 2.22 -3.48 -4.09
N ILE A 80 1.01 -3.22 -3.61
CA ILE A 80 0.58 -1.90 -3.13
C ILE A 80 1.42 -1.43 -1.93
N PHE A 81 1.68 -2.30 -0.95
CA PHE A 81 2.55 -1.96 0.18
C PHE A 81 4.01 -1.75 -0.21
N ARG A 82 4.53 -2.47 -1.23
CA ARG A 82 5.89 -2.18 -1.75
C ARG A 82 5.95 -0.78 -2.34
N ARG A 83 4.89 -0.33 -3.02
CA ARG A 83 4.81 1.04 -3.54
C ARG A 83 4.81 2.07 -2.41
N ALA A 84 3.99 1.86 -1.38
CA ALA A 84 3.96 2.72 -0.19
C ALA A 84 5.35 2.79 0.48
N TYR A 85 5.98 1.64 0.69
CA TYR A 85 7.32 1.54 1.28
C TYR A 85 8.37 2.30 0.46
N ALA A 86 8.34 2.16 -0.88
CA ALA A 86 9.29 2.83 -1.74
C ALA A 86 9.11 4.36 -1.75
N LEU A 87 7.87 4.86 -1.67
CA LEU A 87 7.59 6.29 -1.64
C LEU A 87 8.03 6.94 -0.32
N ASP A 88 7.90 6.20 0.78
CA ASP A 88 8.29 6.63 2.13
C ASP A 88 9.75 6.25 2.49
N ASN A 89 10.52 5.73 1.53
CA ASN A 89 11.87 5.21 1.74
C ASN A 89 11.99 4.21 2.92
N GLY A 90 10.88 3.55 3.25
CA GLY A 90 10.79 2.61 4.36
C GLY A 90 10.88 3.24 5.74
N GLU A 91 10.56 4.52 5.94
CA GLU A 91 10.65 5.21 7.23
C GLU A 91 9.52 4.82 8.21
N SER A 92 8.32 4.56 7.71
CA SER A 92 7.12 4.25 8.49
C SER A 92 7.06 2.79 8.96
N ASP A 93 7.16 2.59 10.27
CA ASP A 93 6.99 1.29 10.94
C ASP A 93 5.71 0.58 10.49
N ALA A 94 4.60 1.31 10.41
CA ALA A 94 3.30 0.77 10.01
C ALA A 94 3.34 0.23 8.57
N ILE A 95 3.95 0.94 7.64
CA ILE A 95 4.08 0.49 6.24
C ILE A 95 4.97 -0.76 6.17
N ARG A 96 6.07 -0.79 6.93
CA ARG A 96 6.97 -1.96 6.99
C ARG A 96 6.26 -3.19 7.53
N ASP A 97 5.51 -3.03 8.62
CA ASP A 97 4.80 -4.14 9.26
C ASP A 97 3.67 -4.67 8.38
N ASN A 98 2.91 -3.78 7.74
CA ASN A 98 1.87 -4.15 6.78
C ASN A 98 2.45 -4.90 5.58
N LEU A 99 3.56 -4.42 5.01
CA LEU A 99 4.26 -5.12 3.93
C LEU A 99 4.72 -6.51 4.36
N ARG A 100 5.34 -6.62 5.55
CA ARG A 100 5.80 -7.90 6.09
C ARG A 100 4.64 -8.88 6.26
N LEU A 101 3.51 -8.41 6.79
CA LEU A 101 2.31 -9.21 6.96
C LEU A 101 1.72 -9.67 5.62
N ALA A 102 1.65 -8.77 4.63
CA ALA A 102 1.14 -9.10 3.30
C ALA A 102 2.01 -10.14 2.58
N LEU A 103 3.34 -10.01 2.66
CA LEU A 103 4.28 -10.99 2.08
C LEU A 103 4.14 -12.37 2.74
N ALA A 104 4.10 -12.43 4.08
CA ALA A 104 3.91 -13.68 4.79
C ALA A 104 2.60 -14.37 4.41
N LYS A 105 1.48 -13.63 4.38
CA LYS A 105 0.19 -14.20 3.98
C LYS A 105 0.15 -14.63 2.53
N ARG A 106 0.81 -13.90 1.62
CA ARG A 106 0.90 -14.26 0.21
C ARG A 106 1.60 -15.61 0.04
N ASP A 107 2.73 -15.79 0.72
CA ASP A 107 3.52 -17.02 0.65
C ASP A 107 2.76 -18.21 1.27
N ASP A 108 1.97 -17.98 2.34
CA ASP A 108 1.07 -19.00 2.93
C ASP A 108 -0.07 -19.41 1.98
N THR A 109 -0.60 -18.46 1.19
CA THR A 109 -1.68 -18.72 0.22
C THR A 109 -1.19 -19.24 -1.13
N GLY A 110 0.12 -19.25 -1.37
CA GLY A 110 0.69 -19.38 -2.70
C GLY A 110 2.07 -20.02 -2.74
N TYR A 111 2.20 -21.29 -2.36
CA TYR A 111 3.17 -22.14 -3.06
C TYR A 111 2.66 -22.34 -4.49
N ASP A 112 2.95 -21.37 -5.35
CA ASP A 112 2.87 -21.49 -6.81
C ASP A 112 4.22 -21.00 -7.39
N PRO A 113 5.13 -21.91 -7.78
CA PRO A 113 6.50 -21.56 -8.19
C PRO A 113 6.58 -20.73 -9.49
N ALA A 114 5.46 -20.35 -10.10
CA ALA A 114 5.41 -19.68 -11.39
C ALA A 114 5.46 -18.15 -11.36
N GLN A 115 5.37 -17.48 -10.20
CA GLN A 115 5.44 -16.02 -10.12
C GLN A 115 6.70 -15.52 -9.39
N ASN A 116 7.85 -16.08 -9.75
CA ASN A 116 9.13 -15.42 -9.46
C ASN A 116 9.32 -14.28 -10.48
N GLN A 117 8.74 -13.11 -10.21
CA GLN A 117 9.09 -11.92 -10.96
C GLN A 117 10.53 -11.55 -10.60
N ASP A 118 11.44 -11.89 -11.51
CA ASP A 118 12.88 -11.68 -11.48
C ASP A 118 13.25 -10.21 -11.16
N TYR A 119 13.34 -9.86 -9.88
CA TYR A 119 14.09 -8.70 -9.45
C TYR A 119 15.55 -9.12 -9.24
N ARG A 120 16.31 -9.20 -10.34
CA ARG A 120 17.77 -9.31 -10.25
C ARG A 120 18.32 -7.97 -9.76
N LEU A 121 18.83 -7.93 -8.53
CA LEU A 121 19.66 -6.83 -8.03
C LEU A 121 20.92 -6.73 -8.91
N VAL A 122 20.91 -5.84 -9.89
CA VAL A 122 22.10 -5.51 -10.67
C VAL A 122 22.95 -4.56 -9.84
N ARG A 123 23.96 -5.11 -9.18
CA ARG A 123 25.04 -4.33 -8.58
C ARG A 123 25.85 -3.66 -9.68
N ARG A 124 25.47 -2.45 -10.11
CA ARG A 124 26.35 -1.57 -10.89
C ARG A 124 27.37 -0.94 -9.94
N GLY A 125 28.49 -1.62 -9.75
CA GLY A 125 29.65 -1.11 -9.05
C GLY A 125 30.92 -1.57 -9.74
N SER A 126 31.58 -0.65 -10.42
CA SER A 126 32.81 -0.81 -11.18
C SER A 126 33.91 -1.47 -10.35
N GLY A 127 34.29 -2.69 -10.73
CA GLY A 127 35.46 -3.40 -10.19
C GLY A 127 36.05 -4.24 -11.30
N SER A 128 37.01 -3.68 -12.04
CA SER A 128 37.79 -4.42 -13.03
C SER A 128 38.70 -5.40 -12.30
N PHE A 129 38.54 -6.71 -12.54
CA PHE A 129 39.50 -7.71 -12.09
C PHE A 129 40.24 -8.28 -13.31
N LEU A 130 41.54 -8.02 -13.38
CA LEU A 130 42.46 -8.69 -14.30
C LEU A 130 42.81 -10.06 -13.72
N ILE A 131 42.53 -11.13 -14.45
CA ILE A 131 43.01 -12.48 -14.13
C ILE A 131 44.40 -12.62 -14.74
N ARG A 132 45.44 -12.75 -13.91
CA ARG A 132 46.74 -13.29 -14.32
C ARG A 132 46.78 -14.77 -13.92
N ARG A 133 47.21 -15.61 -14.86
CA ARG A 133 47.50 -17.03 -14.64
C ARG A 133 48.97 -17.14 -14.22
N GLU A 134 49.23 -17.64 -13.01
CA GLU A 134 50.57 -18.09 -12.63
C GLU A 134 50.83 -19.45 -13.30
N GLY A 135 52.07 -19.66 -13.76
CA GLY A 135 52.50 -20.71 -14.68
C GLY A 135 52.47 -22.13 -14.13
#